data_AF-A0A383CKX4-F1
#
_entry.id   AF-A0A383CKX4-F1
#
_cell.length_a   1.000
_cell.length_b   1.000
_cell.length_c   1.000
_cell.angle_alpha   90.00
_cell.angle_beta   90.00
_cell.angle_gamma   90.00
#
_symmetry.space_group_name_H-M   'P 1'
#
loop_
_entity.id
_entity.type
_entity.pdbx_description
1 polymer ?
#
loop_
_entity_poly.entity_id
_entity_poly.type
_entity_poly.pdbx_seq_one_letter_code
_entity_poly.pdbx_strand_id
1 'polypeptide(L)'
;MPSYRFVHSADLHLDSPFKGLKRVAPRIGEVLRKSTFDAFDAVLDLCINEDVDALLVAGDIFDSADRSLAAQLRFVDGLKRLESKGIRSIVCHGNHDPLDAWHSQVSFPVNSYRFGPNVTSTDLRPGDPESPLVYGYSYPTQEVRGNIVPAFEKEFQSGRVSIGLLHANVGADTGHESYAPCTVDDLGKVGINYWALGHVHTRQEFTFPDGVAIYPGNIQ
;
A
#
# COMPACT_ATOMS: atom_id res chain seq x y z
N MET A 1 19.54 18.43 8.60
CA MET A 1 18.94 17.11 8.90
C MET A 1 18.98 16.30 7.63
N PRO A 2 19.22 14.98 7.69
CA PRO A 2 19.04 14.11 6.53
C PRO A 2 17.61 14.27 5.99
N SER A 3 17.46 14.22 4.66
CA SER A 3 16.15 14.24 4.00
C SER A 3 15.76 12.80 3.66
N TYR A 4 14.48 12.51 3.79
CA TYR A 4 13.87 11.24 3.43
C TYR A 4 12.73 11.50 2.47
N ARG A 5 12.66 10.74 1.39
CA ARG A 5 11.67 10.87 0.32
C ARG A 5 11.06 9.51 0.04
N PHE A 6 9.75 9.48 -0.12
CA PHE A 6 9.04 8.26 -0.49
C PHE A 6 7.88 8.59 -1.42
N VAL A 7 7.47 7.61 -2.22
CA VAL A 7 6.18 7.63 -2.92
C VAL A 7 5.22 6.74 -2.15
N HIS A 8 4.00 7.21 -1.95
CA HIS A 8 2.92 6.43 -1.37
C HIS A 8 1.86 6.15 -2.45
N SER A 9 1.56 4.86 -2.64
CA SER A 9 0.53 4.37 -3.56
C SER A 9 -0.30 3.29 -2.89
N ALA A 10 -1.51 3.05 -3.39
CA ALA A 10 -2.44 2.03 -2.93
C ALA A 10 -3.37 1.64 -4.07
N ASP A 11 -4.19 0.61 -3.86
CA ASP A 11 -5.33 0.29 -4.73
C ASP A 11 -4.92 0.17 -6.20
N LEU A 12 -3.82 -0.55 -6.46
CA LEU A 12 -3.25 -0.71 -7.80
C LEU A 12 -4.14 -1.54 -8.72
N HIS A 13 -4.88 -2.52 -8.17
CA HIS A 13 -5.81 -3.38 -8.91
C HIS A 13 -5.27 -3.87 -10.26
N LEU A 14 -4.00 -4.31 -10.26
CA LEU A 14 -3.30 -4.72 -11.47
C LEU A 14 -4.05 -5.84 -12.16
N ASP A 15 -4.23 -5.67 -13.48
CA ASP A 15 -4.86 -6.66 -14.35
C ASP A 15 -6.35 -6.92 -14.09
N SER A 16 -6.96 -6.15 -13.17
CA SER A 16 -8.38 -6.25 -12.83
C SER A 16 -9.24 -5.81 -14.02
N PRO A 17 -10.22 -6.61 -14.48
CA PRO A 17 -11.07 -6.26 -15.59
C PRO A 17 -12.15 -5.27 -15.16
N PHE A 18 -12.46 -4.29 -16.01
CA PHE A 18 -13.65 -3.46 -15.85
C PHE A 18 -14.91 -4.32 -16.03
N LYS A 19 -15.55 -4.65 -14.91
CA LYS A 19 -16.72 -5.54 -14.85
C LYS A 19 -17.82 -5.00 -15.76
N GLY A 20 -18.35 -5.87 -16.64
CA GLY A 20 -19.38 -5.52 -17.63
C GLY A 20 -18.85 -5.05 -18.99
N LEU A 21 -17.75 -4.32 -19.05
CA LEU A 21 -17.25 -3.74 -20.30
C LEU A 21 -16.59 -4.76 -21.23
N LYS A 22 -15.87 -5.75 -20.67
CA LYS A 22 -15.24 -6.84 -21.43
C LYS A 22 -16.24 -7.63 -22.29
N ARG A 23 -17.49 -7.75 -21.82
CA ARG A 23 -18.57 -8.47 -22.54
C ARG A 23 -19.17 -7.64 -23.66
N VAL A 24 -19.15 -6.31 -23.54
CA VAL A 24 -19.81 -5.38 -24.47
C VAL A 24 -18.83 -4.85 -25.52
N ALA A 25 -17.57 -4.63 -25.15
CA ALA A 25 -16.53 -4.11 -26.03
C ALA A 25 -15.15 -4.71 -25.66
N PRO A 26 -14.82 -5.91 -26.16
CA PRO A 26 -13.59 -6.63 -25.79
C PRO A 26 -12.31 -5.82 -25.99
N ARG A 27 -12.21 -5.07 -27.10
CA ARG A 27 -11.06 -4.21 -27.41
C ARG A 27 -10.88 -3.08 -26.38
N ILE A 28 -11.97 -2.49 -25.90
CA ILE A 28 -11.91 -1.44 -24.87
C ILE A 28 -11.52 -2.06 -23.53
N GLY A 29 -12.05 -3.24 -23.22
CA GLY A 29 -11.67 -3.99 -22.03
C GLY A 29 -10.17 -4.32 -21.97
N GLU A 30 -9.56 -4.67 -23.10
CA GLU A 30 -8.11 -4.92 -23.18
C GLU A 30 -7.27 -3.65 -22.96
N VAL A 31 -7.67 -2.53 -23.57
CA VAL A 31 -7.00 -1.23 -23.36
C VAL A 31 -7.04 -0.81 -21.90
N LEU A 32 -8.21 -0.90 -21.26
CA LEU A 32 -8.36 -0.56 -19.85
C LEU A 32 -7.63 -1.52 -18.91
N ARG A 33 -7.50 -2.80 -19.28
CA ARG A 33 -6.68 -3.73 -18.52
C ARG A 33 -5.21 -3.34 -18.61
N LYS A 34 -4.73 -3.04 -19.81
CA LYS A 34 -3.35 -2.60 -20.03
C LYS A 34 -3.03 -1.30 -19.27
N SER A 35 -3.99 -0.36 -19.19
CA SER A 35 -3.77 0.89 -18.47
C SER A 35 -3.48 0.69 -16.99
N THR A 36 -3.94 -0.40 -16.36
CA THR A 36 -3.54 -0.72 -14.97
C THR A 36 -2.03 -0.91 -14.82
N PHE A 37 -1.41 -1.59 -15.79
CA PHE A 37 0.04 -1.78 -15.82
C PHE A 37 0.78 -0.50 -16.20
N ASP A 38 0.28 0.23 -17.20
CA ASP A 38 0.89 1.48 -17.64
C ASP A 38 0.88 2.52 -16.49
N ALA A 39 -0.19 2.56 -15.68
CA ALA A 39 -0.27 3.40 -14.49
C ALA A 39 0.75 3.00 -13.41
N PHE A 40 0.94 1.69 -13.17
CA PHE A 40 1.97 1.22 -12.25
C PHE A 40 3.38 1.54 -12.76
N ASP A 41 3.63 1.38 -14.06
CA ASP A 41 4.90 1.78 -14.68
C ASP A 41 5.17 3.28 -14.47
N ALA A 42 4.14 4.15 -14.52
CA ALA A 42 4.27 5.57 -14.20
C ALA A 42 4.60 5.85 -12.72
N VAL A 43 4.06 5.07 -11.77
CA VAL A 43 4.44 5.15 -10.35
C VAL A 43 5.92 4.77 -10.16
N LEU A 44 6.37 3.71 -10.83
CA LEU A 44 7.77 3.29 -10.79
C LEU A 44 8.69 4.35 -11.40
N ASP A 45 8.31 4.94 -12.53
CA ASP A 45 9.03 6.02 -13.18
C ASP A 45 9.14 7.24 -12.27
N LEU A 46 8.06 7.61 -11.58
CA LEU A 46 8.06 8.69 -10.61
C LEU A 46 9.07 8.42 -9.48
N CYS A 47 9.06 7.22 -8.90
CA CYS A 47 10.02 6.85 -7.85
C CYS A 47 11.47 7.03 -8.31
N ILE A 48 11.77 6.58 -9.54
CA ILE A 48 13.12 6.64 -10.11
C ILE A 48 13.52 8.08 -10.43
N ASN A 49 12.63 8.85 -11.05
CA ASN A 49 12.91 10.22 -11.46
C ASN A 49 13.09 11.17 -10.25
N GLU A 50 12.37 10.91 -9.17
CA GLU A 50 12.40 11.71 -7.94
C GLU A 50 13.43 11.23 -6.91
N ASP A 51 14.22 10.20 -7.24
CA ASP A 51 15.27 9.60 -6.41
C ASP A 51 14.81 9.34 -4.97
N VAL A 52 13.71 8.62 -4.83
CA VAL A 52 13.09 8.35 -3.52
C VAL A 52 13.77 7.21 -2.79
N ASP A 53 13.76 7.24 -1.46
CA ASP A 53 14.29 6.16 -0.62
C ASP A 53 13.43 4.89 -0.73
N ALA A 54 12.10 5.06 -0.81
CA ALA A 54 11.18 3.94 -0.87
C ALA A 54 9.88 4.24 -1.62
N LEU A 55 9.31 3.18 -2.21
CA LEU A 55 7.89 3.08 -2.56
C LEU A 55 7.14 2.40 -1.42
N LEU A 56 6.06 3.02 -0.94
CA LEU A 56 5.11 2.47 0.02
C LEU A 56 3.84 2.05 -0.71
N VAL A 57 3.40 0.80 -0.54
CA VAL A 57 2.19 0.25 -1.18
C VAL A 57 1.20 -0.21 -0.11
N ALA A 58 0.09 0.52 0.03
CA ALA A 58 -0.92 0.31 1.07
C ALA A 58 -2.04 -0.67 0.66
N GLY A 59 -1.68 -1.85 0.15
CA GLY A 59 -2.63 -2.92 -0.19
C GLY A 59 -3.35 -2.77 -1.53
N ASP A 60 -4.14 -3.79 -1.84
CA ASP A 60 -4.94 -3.95 -3.07
C ASP A 60 -4.10 -3.86 -4.35
N ILE A 61 -3.02 -4.65 -4.39
CA ILE A 61 -2.10 -4.73 -5.53
C ILE A 61 -2.80 -5.34 -6.75
N PHE A 62 -3.64 -6.36 -6.54
CA PHE A 62 -4.39 -7.07 -7.58
C PHE A 62 -5.68 -7.64 -6.98
N ASP A 63 -6.64 -8.01 -7.82
CA ASP A 63 -7.83 -8.74 -7.34
C ASP A 63 -7.58 -10.25 -7.37
N SER A 64 -7.53 -10.87 -6.18
CA SER A 64 -7.35 -12.32 -6.05
C SER A 64 -8.47 -13.14 -6.68
N ALA A 65 -9.68 -12.57 -6.81
CA ALA A 65 -10.79 -13.21 -7.50
C ALA A 65 -10.47 -13.48 -8.97
N ASP A 66 -9.61 -12.66 -9.59
CA ASP A 66 -9.19 -12.81 -10.98
C ASP A 66 -8.03 -13.80 -11.16
N ARG A 67 -7.38 -14.22 -10.06
CA ARG A 67 -6.27 -15.20 -10.05
C ARG A 67 -5.16 -14.86 -11.05
N SER A 68 -4.88 -13.57 -11.25
CA SER A 68 -3.90 -13.14 -12.25
C SER A 68 -2.46 -13.37 -11.79
N LEU A 69 -1.82 -14.40 -12.36
CA LEU A 69 -0.38 -14.58 -12.23
C LEU A 69 0.40 -13.45 -12.93
N ALA A 70 -0.15 -12.89 -14.01
CA ALA A 70 0.47 -11.77 -14.72
C ALA A 70 0.57 -10.53 -13.84
N ALA A 71 -0.47 -10.21 -13.06
CA ALA A 71 -0.46 -9.11 -12.09
C ALA A 71 0.66 -9.27 -11.06
N GLN A 72 0.74 -10.47 -10.45
CA GLN A 72 1.76 -10.77 -9.44
C GLN A 72 3.19 -10.70 -10.00
N LEU A 73 3.42 -11.26 -11.20
CA LEU A 73 4.73 -11.19 -11.87
C LEU A 73 5.10 -9.75 -12.23
N ARG A 74 4.16 -8.98 -12.81
CA ARG A 74 4.38 -7.58 -13.18
C ARG A 74 4.70 -6.72 -11.96
N PHE A 75 3.99 -6.93 -10.85
CA PHE A 75 4.28 -6.25 -9.60
C PHE A 75 5.72 -6.52 -9.13
N VAL A 76 6.10 -7.80 -9.03
CA VAL A 76 7.45 -8.19 -8.59
C VAL A 76 8.54 -7.68 -9.54
N ASP A 77 8.33 -7.72 -10.85
CA ASP A 77 9.29 -7.16 -11.81
C ASP A 77 9.43 -5.63 -11.66
N GLY A 78 8.35 -4.94 -11.31
CA GLY A 78 8.40 -3.53 -10.90
C GLY A 78 9.24 -3.31 -9.65
N LEU A 79 9.10 -4.15 -8.62
CA LEU A 79 9.92 -4.07 -7.42
C LEU A 79 11.41 -4.33 -7.74
N LYS A 80 11.72 -5.32 -8.59
CA LYS A 80 13.10 -5.58 -9.05
C LYS A 80 13.69 -4.38 -9.81
N ARG A 81 12.86 -3.70 -10.59
CA ARG A 81 13.26 -2.48 -11.29
C ARG A 81 13.69 -1.39 -10.31
N LEU A 82 12.92 -1.19 -9.23
CA LEU A 82 13.29 -0.26 -8.15
C LEU A 82 14.54 -0.72 -7.40
N GLU A 83 14.66 -2.02 -7.09
CA GLU A 83 15.86 -2.60 -6.45
C GLU A 83 17.13 -2.32 -7.26
N SER A 84 17.08 -2.45 -8.59
CA SER A 84 18.22 -2.14 -9.47
C SER A 84 18.69 -0.68 -9.41
N LYS A 85 17.87 0.20 -8.84
CA LYS A 85 18.14 1.62 -8.61
C LYS A 85 18.42 1.95 -7.13
N GLY A 86 18.46 0.94 -6.25
CA GLY A 86 18.64 1.13 -4.82
C GLY A 86 17.39 1.63 -4.08
N ILE A 87 16.23 1.69 -4.76
CA ILE A 87 14.98 2.16 -4.18
C ILE A 87 14.28 1.01 -3.48
N ARG A 88 13.96 1.18 -2.20
CA ARG A 88 13.29 0.18 -1.38
C ARG A 88 11.80 0.09 -1.73
N SER A 89 11.19 -1.06 -1.49
CA SER A 89 9.72 -1.20 -1.58
C SER A 89 9.18 -1.77 -0.28
N ILE A 90 8.16 -1.14 0.29
CA ILE A 90 7.54 -1.54 1.56
C ILE A 90 6.04 -1.70 1.31
N VAL A 91 5.53 -2.89 1.58
CA VAL A 91 4.23 -3.34 1.08
C VAL A 91 3.41 -3.96 2.19
N CYS A 92 2.14 -3.55 2.30
CA CYS A 92 1.12 -4.31 3.01
C CYS A 92 0.03 -4.80 2.04
N HIS A 93 -0.81 -5.73 2.50
CA HIS A 93 -1.91 -6.31 1.73
C HIS A 93 -3.28 -5.89 2.27
N GLY A 94 -4.21 -5.70 1.35
CA GLY A 94 -5.60 -5.31 1.60
C GLY A 94 -6.58 -6.47 1.49
N ASN A 95 -7.86 -6.17 1.32
CA ASN A 95 -8.91 -7.19 1.21
C ASN A 95 -8.95 -7.88 -0.16
N HIS A 96 -8.48 -7.24 -1.23
CA HIS A 96 -8.47 -7.89 -2.54
C HIS A 96 -7.28 -8.83 -2.75
N ASP A 97 -6.16 -8.58 -2.05
CA ASP A 97 -4.93 -9.35 -2.15
C ASP A 97 -4.38 -9.84 -0.80
N PRO A 98 -5.21 -10.42 0.09
CA PRO A 98 -4.77 -10.85 1.41
C PRO A 98 -3.62 -11.87 1.34
N LEU A 99 -2.92 -12.06 2.45
CA LEU A 99 -1.74 -12.93 2.51
C LEU A 99 -2.02 -14.36 2.00
N ASP A 100 -3.20 -14.91 2.30
CA ASP A 100 -3.63 -16.24 1.88
C ASP A 100 -4.00 -16.35 0.39
N ALA A 101 -4.19 -15.23 -0.31
CA ALA A 101 -4.44 -15.18 -1.75
C ALA A 101 -3.16 -15.11 -2.60
N TRP A 102 -2.01 -14.79 -1.99
CA TRP A 102 -0.73 -14.74 -2.69
C TRP A 102 -0.17 -16.15 -2.93
N HIS A 103 -0.67 -16.82 -3.96
CA HIS A 103 -0.32 -18.21 -4.26
C HIS A 103 0.96 -18.39 -5.10
N SER A 104 1.54 -17.31 -5.66
CA SER A 104 2.76 -17.45 -6.45
C SER A 104 3.97 -17.75 -5.57
N GLN A 105 4.84 -18.66 -6.04
CA GLN A 105 6.16 -18.89 -5.44
C GLN A 105 7.15 -17.75 -5.74
N VAL A 106 6.66 -16.61 -6.25
CA VAL A 106 7.49 -15.49 -6.70
C VAL A 106 7.86 -14.68 -5.48
N SER A 107 9.12 -14.79 -5.07
CA SER A 107 9.67 -14.02 -3.96
C SER A 107 9.83 -12.55 -4.34
N PHE A 108 9.58 -11.67 -3.36
CA PHE A 108 9.91 -10.26 -3.50
C PHE A 108 11.45 -10.09 -3.55
N PRO A 109 11.95 -8.99 -4.14
CA PRO A 109 13.37 -8.66 -4.11
C PRO A 109 13.91 -8.52 -2.67
N VAL A 110 15.22 -8.67 -2.49
CA VAL A 110 15.85 -8.71 -1.16
C VAL A 110 15.71 -7.37 -0.44
N ASN A 111 15.76 -6.27 -1.18
CA ASN A 111 15.61 -4.93 -0.60
C ASN A 111 14.15 -4.58 -0.26
N SER A 112 13.18 -5.43 -0.58
CA SER A 112 11.76 -5.19 -0.33
C SER A 112 11.32 -5.72 1.03
N TYR A 113 10.29 -5.11 1.62
CA TYR A 113 9.68 -5.54 2.87
C TYR A 113 8.20 -5.74 2.70
N ARG A 114 7.72 -6.94 3.08
CA ARG A 114 6.32 -7.32 3.03
C ARG A 114 5.82 -7.53 4.46
N PHE A 115 4.87 -6.72 4.89
CA PHE A 115 4.27 -6.87 6.22
C PHE A 115 3.48 -8.17 6.34
N GLY A 116 3.49 -8.76 7.53
CA GLY A 116 2.72 -9.95 7.89
C GLY A 116 1.39 -9.61 8.58
N PRO A 117 0.71 -10.61 9.18
CA PRO A 117 -0.58 -10.43 9.85
C PRO A 117 -0.46 -9.89 11.29
N ASN A 118 0.71 -9.38 11.65
CA ASN A 118 0.97 -8.71 12.92
C ASN A 118 1.59 -7.35 12.61
N VAL A 119 1.23 -6.33 13.39
CA VAL A 119 1.88 -5.04 13.27
C VAL A 119 3.36 -5.20 13.61
N THR A 120 4.22 -4.72 12.72
CA THR A 120 5.68 -4.69 12.89
C THR A 120 6.20 -3.41 12.27
N SER A 121 7.50 -3.13 12.42
CA SER A 121 8.14 -1.98 11.80
C SER A 121 9.41 -2.33 11.04
N THR A 122 9.78 -1.47 10.10
CA THR A 122 11.06 -1.49 9.39
C THR A 122 11.52 -0.05 9.13
N ASP A 123 12.84 0.18 9.05
CA ASP A 123 13.38 1.50 8.72
C ASP A 123 13.09 1.86 7.26
N LEU A 124 12.66 3.09 6.94
CA LEU A 124 12.55 3.54 5.55
C LEU A 124 13.87 3.32 4.76
N ARG A 125 14.99 3.68 5.39
CA ARG A 125 16.37 3.51 4.90
C ARG A 125 17.17 2.62 5.87
N PRO A 126 17.35 1.32 5.57
CA PRO A 126 18.10 0.39 6.43
C PRO A 126 19.52 0.85 6.74
N GLY A 127 19.94 0.71 8.00
CA GLY A 127 21.29 1.04 8.46
C GLY A 127 21.51 2.52 8.82
N ASP A 128 20.50 3.37 8.63
CA ASP A 128 20.48 4.76 9.08
C ASP A 128 19.73 4.87 10.42
N PRO A 129 20.41 5.15 11.56
CA PRO A 129 19.77 5.22 12.87
C PRO A 129 18.67 6.29 12.99
N GLU A 130 18.74 7.32 12.14
CA GLU A 130 17.78 8.43 12.11
C GLU A 130 16.67 8.19 11.08
N SER A 131 16.66 7.04 10.40
CA SER A 131 15.65 6.71 9.41
C SER A 131 14.25 6.73 10.03
N PRO A 132 13.23 7.26 9.33
CA PRO A 132 11.85 7.07 9.71
C PRO A 132 11.53 5.59 9.89
N LEU A 133 10.67 5.28 10.85
CA LEU A 133 10.11 3.93 11.01
C LEU A 133 8.81 3.82 10.23
N VAL A 134 8.70 2.78 9.40
CA VAL A 134 7.47 2.40 8.73
C VAL A 134 6.86 1.22 9.47
N TYR A 135 5.69 1.44 10.06
CA TYR A 135 4.86 0.44 10.70
C TYR A 135 3.85 -0.09 9.70
N GLY A 136 3.48 -1.36 9.76
CA GLY A 136 2.46 -1.86 8.86
C GLY A 136 1.88 -3.21 9.25
N TYR A 137 0.77 -3.52 8.59
CA TYR A 137 -0.04 -4.71 8.81
C TYR A 137 -0.66 -5.16 7.50
N SER A 138 -0.58 -6.45 7.20
CA SER A 138 -1.23 -7.07 6.05
C SER A 138 -2.43 -7.88 6.49
N TYR A 139 -3.51 -7.83 5.72
CA TYR A 139 -4.69 -8.64 5.96
C TYR A 139 -4.34 -10.14 5.85
N PRO A 140 -4.59 -10.96 6.89
CA PRO A 140 -4.36 -12.41 6.81
C PRO A 140 -5.31 -13.10 5.82
N THR A 141 -6.53 -12.59 5.73
CA THR A 141 -7.64 -13.06 4.91
C THR A 141 -8.40 -11.86 4.35
N GLN A 142 -9.27 -12.08 3.36
CA GLN A 142 -10.05 -11.03 2.70
C GLN A 142 -10.84 -10.14 3.67
N GLU A 143 -11.30 -10.67 4.79
CA GLU A 143 -12.11 -9.91 5.75
C GLU A 143 -11.36 -9.66 7.06
N VAL A 144 -11.01 -8.41 7.30
CA VAL A 144 -10.63 -7.89 8.63
C VAL A 144 -11.71 -6.94 9.08
N ARG A 145 -12.42 -7.23 10.19
CA ARG A 145 -13.57 -6.43 10.66
C ARG A 145 -13.32 -5.67 11.96
N GLY A 146 -12.17 -5.88 12.59
CA GLY A 146 -11.78 -5.20 13.83
C GLY A 146 -10.91 -3.98 13.57
N ASN A 147 -10.93 -3.02 14.49
CA ASN A 147 -9.99 -1.90 14.49
C ASN A 147 -8.57 -2.41 14.80
N ILE A 148 -7.63 -2.21 13.87
CA ILE A 148 -6.24 -2.66 13.99
C ILE A 148 -5.33 -1.59 14.62
N VAL A 149 -5.76 -0.33 14.69
CA VAL A 149 -4.97 0.79 15.20
C VAL A 149 -4.41 0.55 16.63
N PRO A 150 -5.14 -0.08 17.58
CA PRO A 150 -4.58 -0.40 18.89
C PRO A 150 -3.35 -1.34 18.86
N ALA A 151 -3.15 -2.10 17.78
CA ALA A 151 -1.93 -2.89 17.61
C ALA A 151 -0.74 -2.03 17.16
N PHE A 152 -0.98 -0.95 16.41
CA PHE A 152 0.06 0.03 16.10
C PHE A 152 0.52 0.79 17.34
N GLU A 153 -0.40 1.16 18.24
CA GLU A 153 -0.07 1.79 19.52
C GLU A 153 0.87 0.95 20.37
N LYS A 154 0.71 -0.38 20.38
CA LYS A 154 1.58 -1.29 21.14
C LYS A 154 3.00 -1.38 20.60
N GLU A 155 3.17 -1.27 19.30
CA GLU A 155 4.46 -1.39 18.62
C GLU A 155 5.16 -0.03 18.44
N PHE A 156 4.43 1.07 18.63
CA PHE A 156 4.91 2.42 18.41
C PHE A 156 6.14 2.75 19.29
N GLN A 157 7.10 3.44 18.68
CA GLN A 157 8.32 3.89 19.33
C GLN A 157 8.47 5.39 19.07
N SER A 158 8.59 6.16 20.15
CA SER A 158 8.85 7.60 20.05
C SER A 158 10.31 7.89 19.68
N GLY A 159 10.58 9.12 19.25
CA GLY A 159 11.94 9.63 19.01
C GLY A 159 12.41 9.60 17.55
N ARG A 160 11.61 9.04 16.63
CA ARG A 160 11.86 9.09 15.18
C ARG A 160 10.58 9.50 14.45
N VAL A 161 10.73 10.04 13.24
CA VAL A 161 9.59 10.23 12.34
C VAL A 161 8.98 8.87 12.06
N SER A 162 7.65 8.79 12.08
CA SER A 162 6.93 7.54 11.98
C SER A 162 5.86 7.58 10.88
N ILE A 163 5.78 6.47 10.15
CA ILE A 163 4.88 6.27 9.03
C ILE A 163 4.06 5.01 9.31
N GLY A 164 2.73 5.08 9.24
CA GLY A 164 1.85 3.92 9.35
C GLY A 164 1.31 3.52 7.98
N LEU A 165 1.60 2.31 7.52
CA LEU A 165 1.13 1.74 6.26
C LEU A 165 -0.06 0.81 6.54
N LEU A 166 -1.27 1.26 6.21
CA LEU A 166 -2.50 0.61 6.64
C LEU A 166 -3.57 0.63 5.54
N HIS A 167 -4.02 -0.55 5.15
CA HIS A 167 -5.22 -0.69 4.31
C HIS A 167 -6.43 -0.77 5.24
N ALA A 168 -7.31 0.24 5.23
CA ALA A 168 -8.39 0.34 6.20
C ALA A 168 -9.50 1.31 5.77
N ASN A 169 -10.63 1.26 6.47
CA ASN A 169 -11.71 2.22 6.35
C ASN A 169 -11.62 3.24 7.50
N VAL A 170 -11.29 4.50 7.17
CA VAL A 170 -11.13 5.58 8.16
C VAL A 170 -12.33 6.53 8.11
N GLY A 171 -13.00 6.68 9.26
CA GLY A 171 -14.19 7.53 9.38
C GLY A 171 -15.50 6.79 9.09
N ALA A 172 -16.53 7.55 8.70
CA ALA A 172 -17.83 7.02 8.35
C ALA A 172 -18.15 7.35 6.88
N ASP A 173 -18.88 6.44 6.21
CA ASP A 173 -19.41 6.63 4.85
C ASP A 173 -18.34 6.86 3.77
N THR A 174 -17.36 5.96 3.69
CA THR A 174 -16.35 5.96 2.63
C THR A 174 -16.89 5.42 1.29
N GLY A 175 -18.12 4.92 1.24
CA GLY A 175 -18.68 4.24 0.06
C GLY A 175 -18.16 2.82 -0.19
N HIS A 176 -17.30 2.30 0.70
CA HIS A 176 -16.73 0.96 0.66
C HIS A 176 -17.22 0.12 1.86
N GLU A 177 -17.08 -1.21 1.77
CA GLU A 177 -17.31 -2.10 2.91
C GLU A 177 -16.36 -1.77 4.07
N SER A 178 -16.84 -1.99 5.30
CA SER A 178 -16.16 -1.59 6.53
C SER A 178 -15.09 -2.62 6.93
N TYR A 179 -13.98 -2.61 6.19
CA TYR A 179 -12.79 -3.41 6.49
C TYR A 179 -11.79 -2.61 7.34
N ALA A 180 -11.24 -3.27 8.35
CA ALA A 180 -10.40 -2.70 9.42
C ALA A 180 -10.84 -1.29 9.86
N PRO A 181 -12.11 -1.11 10.27
CA PRO A 181 -12.64 0.22 10.54
C PRO A 181 -11.90 0.90 11.67
N CYS A 182 -11.57 2.18 11.47
CA CYS A 182 -11.02 3.05 12.50
C CYS A 182 -11.46 4.49 12.28
N THR A 183 -11.21 5.34 13.26
CA THR A 183 -11.54 6.77 13.20
C THR A 183 -10.27 7.60 13.06
N VAL A 184 -10.40 8.84 12.61
CA VAL A 184 -9.28 9.80 12.59
C VAL A 184 -8.73 10.02 14.00
N ASP A 185 -9.60 9.98 15.03
CA ASP A 185 -9.22 10.08 16.43
C ASP A 185 -8.39 8.86 16.90
N ASP A 186 -8.71 7.65 16.43
CA ASP A 186 -7.87 6.47 16.70
C ASP A 186 -6.46 6.67 16.14
N LEU A 187 -6.35 7.11 14.88
CA LEU A 187 -5.05 7.35 14.22
C LEU A 187 -4.22 8.41 14.95
N GLY A 188 -4.86 9.50 15.39
CA GLY A 188 -4.22 10.61 16.06
C GLY A 188 -3.66 10.28 17.45
N LYS A 189 -4.15 9.21 18.10
CA LYS A 189 -3.70 8.80 19.44
C LYS A 189 -2.41 7.99 19.45
N VAL A 190 -2.02 7.39 18.32
CA VAL A 190 -0.85 6.49 18.25
C VAL A 190 0.47 7.27 18.36
N GLY A 191 0.52 8.51 17.87
CA GLY A 191 1.75 9.28 17.72
C GLY A 191 2.45 9.12 16.37
N ILE A 192 1.84 8.39 15.42
CA ILE A 192 2.34 8.28 14.04
C ILE A 192 2.11 9.58 13.27
N ASN A 193 3.16 10.08 12.60
CA ASN A 193 3.12 11.39 11.93
C ASN A 193 2.47 11.35 10.54
N TYR A 194 2.61 10.24 9.81
CA TYR A 194 2.05 10.07 8.48
C TYR A 194 1.40 8.70 8.33
N TRP A 195 0.08 8.66 8.11
CA TRP A 195 -0.60 7.41 7.75
C TRP A 195 -0.75 7.31 6.23
N ALA A 196 -0.02 6.37 5.67
CA ALA A 196 -0.14 5.90 4.30
C ALA A 196 -1.31 4.91 4.21
N LEU A 197 -2.50 5.41 3.87
CA LEU A 197 -3.73 4.62 3.80
C LEU A 197 -4.02 4.07 2.39
N GLY A 198 -4.67 2.90 2.33
CA GLY A 198 -5.32 2.37 1.12
C GLY A 198 -6.71 1.81 1.43
N HIS A 199 -7.49 1.43 0.41
CA HIS A 199 -8.90 0.93 0.41
C HIS A 199 -9.87 1.92 -0.25
N VAL A 200 -9.69 3.21 0.02
CA VAL A 200 -10.56 4.26 -0.53
C VAL A 200 -9.98 4.79 -1.84
N HIS A 201 -10.69 4.56 -2.94
CA HIS A 201 -10.17 4.86 -4.29
C HIS A 201 -10.16 6.35 -4.65
N THR A 202 -10.78 7.20 -3.84
CA THR A 202 -10.74 8.67 -4.02
C THR A 202 -9.68 9.27 -3.13
N ARG A 203 -8.83 10.16 -3.67
CA ARG A 203 -7.84 10.88 -2.86
C ARG A 203 -8.53 11.63 -1.72
N GLN A 204 -8.10 11.37 -0.49
CA GLN A 204 -8.61 12.03 0.71
C GLN A 204 -7.47 12.28 1.69
N GLU A 205 -7.65 13.30 2.53
CA GLU A 205 -6.64 13.75 3.48
C GLU A 205 -7.34 14.13 4.79
N PHE A 206 -6.83 13.61 5.90
CA PHE A 206 -7.28 13.91 7.25
C PHE A 206 -6.12 14.44 8.06
N THR A 207 -6.31 15.61 8.65
CA THR A 207 -5.30 16.24 9.52
C THR A 207 -5.69 16.07 10.98
N PHE A 208 -4.71 15.83 11.83
CA PHE A 208 -4.83 15.80 13.29
C PHE A 208 -3.60 16.49 13.90
N PRO A 209 -3.59 16.84 15.21
CA PRO A 209 -2.61 17.78 15.76
C PRO A 209 -1.13 17.52 15.42
N ASP A 210 -0.71 16.25 15.39
CA ASP A 210 0.69 15.86 15.20
C ASP A 210 0.95 15.02 13.92
N GLY A 211 0.03 15.06 12.95
CA GLY A 211 0.20 14.30 11.73
C GLY A 211 -0.93 14.40 10.71
N VAL A 212 -0.80 13.58 9.67
CA VAL A 212 -1.75 13.50 8.56
C VAL A 212 -2.00 12.05 8.18
N ALA A 213 -3.20 11.75 7.72
CA ALA A 213 -3.55 10.49 7.10
C ALA A 213 -4.05 10.72 5.69
N ILE A 214 -3.52 9.98 4.72
CA ILE A 214 -3.79 10.21 3.30
C ILE A 214 -4.22 8.91 2.66
N TYR A 215 -5.35 8.94 1.94
CA TYR A 215 -5.63 7.98 0.86
C TYR A 215 -5.11 8.59 -0.45
N PRO A 216 -4.21 7.90 -1.18
CA PRO A 216 -3.72 8.39 -2.46
C PRO A 216 -4.80 8.24 -3.54
N GLY A 217 -5.74 7.31 -3.32
CA GLY A 217 -6.71 6.89 -4.30
C GLY A 217 -6.15 5.86 -5.27
N ASN A 218 -7.01 5.40 -6.18
CA ASN A 218 -6.63 4.50 -7.26
C ASN A 218 -5.80 5.25 -8.32
N ILE A 219 -4.86 4.55 -8.96
CA ILE A 219 -3.88 5.14 -9.89
C ILE A 219 -4.35 5.21 -11.35
N GLN A 220 -5.56 4.69 -11.68
CA GLN A 220 -6.11 4.61 -13.04
C GLN A 220 -7.24 5.61 -13.30
#